data_AF-A0A8I2FW89-F1
#
_entry.id   AF-A0A8I2FW89-F1
#
_cell.length_a   1.000
_cell.length_b   1.000
_cell.length_c   1.000
_cell.angle_alpha   90.00
_cell.angle_beta   90.00
_cell.angle_gamma   90.00
#
_symmetry.space_group_name_H-M   'P 1'
#
loop_
_entity.id
_entity.type
_entity.pdbx_description
1 polymer ?
#
loop_
_entity_poly.entity_id
_entity_poly.type
_entity_poly.pdbx_seq_one_letter_code
_entity_poly.pdbx_strand_id
1 'polypeptide(L)'
;LPEKKWLPIVSQTAPGMVGSVAAMNSEGVAIGVDMSPSKLCNPARPGLNSLALNRDCMIHCDTVEKVVSHVEALPRGVSWLYPVSDGKSDKACIIEAGANIGDAPFPYFDLLSDHYKENLKELNEDYINRMREKYGTPAPQAGMMVRWSDYKYPKDYITDFNKKMWKLYNDDFRKRLKKFGADIITGLISSILNPLNPIKALEGVEKAIADLFTKIKYNPDVFGEKEYINKTWKDHNCPGPFYFVPQREDHENVALVSNHCTTPEMRLTAMNEWVAFVAATSINDIQWRYDELNCEILDAIGFAKESKRPINKDRAWRIINFLSPQPTYKFPEYRNPNDEKEWQTIPVHGSISLFELKAKTIRSLFGYYGDETITITLPNYIEK
;
A
#
# COMPACT_ATOMS: atom_id res chain seq x y z
N LEU A 1 -21.14 -11.51 -29.48
CA LEU A 1 -20.78 -11.65 -28.05
C LEU A 1 -22.09 -11.71 -27.29
N PRO A 2 -22.36 -12.74 -26.46
CA PRO A 2 -23.50 -12.67 -25.55
C PRO A 2 -23.38 -11.37 -24.76
N GLU A 3 -24.47 -10.63 -24.60
CA GLU A 3 -24.49 -9.33 -23.92
C GLU A 3 -23.81 -9.47 -22.56
N LYS A 4 -22.56 -9.01 -22.46
CA LYS A 4 -21.87 -8.94 -21.18
C LYS A 4 -22.60 -7.87 -20.37
N LYS A 5 -23.42 -8.32 -19.42
CA LYS A 5 -24.12 -7.43 -18.49
C LYS A 5 -23.07 -6.67 -17.67
N TRP A 6 -22.96 -5.37 -17.93
CA TRP A 6 -22.14 -4.48 -17.12
C TRP A 6 -22.84 -4.20 -15.79
N LEU A 7 -22.08 -4.32 -14.70
CA LEU A 7 -22.56 -3.96 -13.38
C LEU A 7 -22.53 -2.43 -13.25
N PRO A 8 -23.62 -1.77 -12.82
CA PRO A 8 -23.57 -0.37 -12.45
C PRO A 8 -22.58 -0.15 -11.31
N ILE A 9 -21.85 0.97 -11.36
CA ILE A 9 -20.80 1.29 -10.40
C ILE A 9 -21.00 2.69 -9.82
N VAL A 10 -20.50 2.88 -8.60
CA VAL A 10 -20.16 4.20 -8.05
C VAL A 10 -18.65 4.26 -7.83
N SER A 11 -18.03 5.38 -8.19
CA SER A 11 -16.58 5.53 -8.10
C SER A 11 -16.18 6.92 -7.63
N GLN A 12 -15.08 6.98 -6.89
CA GLN A 12 -14.32 8.19 -6.62
C GLN A 12 -13.13 8.25 -7.59
N THR A 13 -12.96 9.39 -8.25
CA THR A 13 -11.84 9.67 -9.15
C THR A 13 -11.68 11.18 -9.35
N ALA A 14 -10.55 11.62 -9.91
CA ALA A 14 -10.34 13.02 -10.25
C ALA A 14 -11.04 13.38 -11.59
N PRO A 15 -11.53 14.62 -11.76
CA PRO A 15 -12.09 15.08 -13.03
C PRO A 15 -11.12 14.83 -14.20
N GLY A 16 -11.64 14.30 -15.30
CA GLY A 16 -10.84 13.96 -16.49
C GLY A 16 -10.18 12.58 -16.46
N MET A 17 -10.20 11.86 -15.33
CA MET A 17 -9.74 10.48 -15.26
C MET A 17 -10.87 9.50 -15.57
N VAL A 18 -10.63 8.59 -16.52
CA VAL A 18 -11.63 7.58 -16.93
C VAL A 18 -11.64 6.35 -16.01
N GLY A 19 -10.60 6.10 -15.23
CA GLY A 19 -10.56 5.02 -14.24
C GLY A 19 -11.04 5.44 -12.86
N SER A 20 -10.94 4.54 -11.87
CA SER A 20 -11.44 4.73 -10.52
C SER A 20 -10.35 4.52 -9.46
N VAL A 21 -10.14 5.51 -8.58
CA VAL A 21 -9.21 5.37 -7.45
C VAL A 21 -9.79 4.40 -6.43
N ALA A 22 -11.07 4.58 -6.10
CA ALA A 22 -11.86 3.61 -5.34
C ALA A 22 -13.25 3.49 -5.97
N ALA A 23 -13.80 2.29 -6.01
CA ALA A 23 -15.11 2.04 -6.59
C ALA A 23 -15.83 0.87 -5.92
N MET A 24 -17.15 0.85 -6.09
CA MET A 24 -18.01 -0.25 -5.67
C MET A 24 -19.11 -0.45 -6.71
N ASN A 25 -19.52 -1.70 -6.92
CA ASN A 25 -20.56 -2.04 -7.88
C ASN A 25 -21.91 -2.43 -7.24
N SER A 26 -22.92 -2.65 -8.08
CA SER A 26 -24.27 -3.04 -7.68
C SER A 26 -24.33 -4.33 -6.87
N GLU A 27 -23.30 -5.16 -6.93
CA GLU A 27 -23.20 -6.44 -6.23
C GLU A 27 -22.56 -6.30 -4.84
N GLY A 28 -22.13 -5.09 -4.47
CA GLY A 28 -21.48 -4.84 -3.18
C GLY A 28 -20.02 -5.30 -3.13
N VAL A 29 -19.37 -5.45 -4.29
CA VAL A 29 -17.91 -5.59 -4.38
C VAL A 29 -17.30 -4.19 -4.43
N ALA A 30 -16.23 -3.95 -3.68
CA ALA A 30 -15.45 -2.73 -3.73
C ALA A 30 -13.97 -3.02 -3.98
N ILE A 31 -13.30 -2.08 -4.64
CA ILE A 31 -11.87 -2.09 -4.90
C ILE A 31 -11.28 -0.70 -4.69
N GLY A 32 -10.11 -0.65 -4.07
CA GLY A 32 -9.24 0.53 -4.04
C GLY A 32 -7.95 0.27 -4.81
N VAL A 33 -7.13 1.29 -4.98
CA VAL A 33 -5.74 1.11 -5.44
C VAL A 33 -4.80 1.93 -4.59
N ASP A 34 -3.64 1.35 -4.28
CA ASP A 34 -2.51 2.07 -3.71
C ASP A 34 -1.20 1.77 -4.45
N MET A 35 -0.32 2.75 -4.49
CA MET A 35 0.97 2.63 -5.18
C MET A 35 1.93 1.80 -4.34
N SER A 36 2.56 0.79 -4.95
CA SER A 36 3.67 0.05 -4.35
C SER A 36 4.89 0.11 -5.27
N PRO A 37 5.97 0.77 -4.85
CA PRO A 37 7.23 0.78 -5.60
C PRO A 37 7.87 -0.63 -5.68
N SER A 38 8.13 -1.12 -6.90
CA SER A 38 8.78 -2.41 -7.13
C SER A 38 9.52 -2.46 -8.48
N LYS A 39 10.53 -3.34 -8.58
CA LYS A 39 11.21 -3.67 -9.83
C LYS A 39 10.48 -4.70 -10.70
N LEU A 40 9.41 -5.32 -10.20
CA LEU A 40 8.54 -6.21 -10.99
C LEU A 40 7.62 -5.36 -11.89
N CYS A 41 8.23 -4.64 -12.83
CA CYS A 41 7.58 -3.74 -13.77
C CYS A 41 8.08 -4.00 -15.19
N ASN A 42 7.20 -3.80 -16.17
CA ASN A 42 7.49 -3.81 -17.60
C ASN A 42 6.99 -2.50 -18.24
N PRO A 43 7.79 -1.42 -18.21
CA PRO A 43 7.36 -0.11 -18.73
C PRO A 43 7.12 -0.10 -20.24
N ALA A 44 7.70 -1.06 -21.00
CA ALA A 44 7.44 -1.20 -22.43
C ALA A 44 6.04 -1.77 -22.73
N ARG A 45 5.42 -2.42 -21.74
CA ARG A 45 4.08 -3.00 -21.84
C ARG A 45 3.34 -2.75 -20.53
N PRO A 46 2.91 -1.50 -20.28
CA PRO A 46 2.23 -1.18 -19.04
C PRO A 46 0.96 -2.01 -18.89
N GLY A 47 0.18 -2.24 -19.95
CA GLY A 47 -1.07 -3.00 -19.83
C GLY A 47 -2.15 -2.26 -19.03
N LEU A 48 -3.14 -2.99 -18.53
CA LEU A 48 -4.23 -2.46 -17.72
C LEU A 48 -3.83 -2.51 -16.24
N ASN A 49 -3.64 -1.35 -15.60
CA ASN A 49 -3.33 -1.26 -14.17
C ASN A 49 -4.12 -0.13 -13.52
N SER A 50 -3.94 -0.02 -12.21
CA SER A 50 -4.33 1.13 -11.42
C SER A 50 -5.81 1.47 -11.59
N LEU A 51 -6.12 2.74 -11.82
CA LEU A 51 -7.48 3.27 -11.94
C LEU A 51 -8.29 2.54 -13.03
N ALA A 52 -7.68 2.21 -14.17
CA ALA A 52 -8.40 1.57 -15.28
C ALA A 52 -8.74 0.10 -14.96
N LEU A 53 -7.83 -0.60 -14.27
CA LEU A 53 -8.08 -1.96 -13.77
C LEU A 53 -9.19 -1.97 -12.72
N ASN A 54 -9.18 -1.04 -11.75
CA ASN A 54 -10.26 -0.93 -10.77
C ASN A 54 -11.63 -0.79 -11.43
N ARG A 55 -11.74 0.11 -12.41
CA ARG A 55 -12.99 0.31 -13.14
C ARG A 55 -13.40 -0.95 -13.90
N ASP A 56 -12.46 -1.60 -14.59
CA ASP A 56 -12.72 -2.81 -15.36
C ASP A 56 -13.18 -3.96 -14.46
N CYS A 57 -12.55 -4.16 -13.29
CA CYS A 57 -12.99 -5.12 -12.29
C CYS A 57 -14.42 -4.83 -11.83
N MET A 58 -14.74 -3.58 -11.47
CA MET A 58 -16.07 -3.25 -10.94
C MET A 58 -17.20 -3.43 -11.95
N ILE A 59 -16.92 -3.28 -13.25
CA ILE A 59 -17.90 -3.49 -14.32
C ILE A 59 -18.17 -4.99 -14.55
N HIS A 60 -17.19 -5.86 -14.30
CA HIS A 60 -17.21 -7.26 -14.72
C HIS A 60 -17.27 -8.30 -13.59
N CYS A 61 -16.92 -7.94 -12.35
CA CYS A 61 -16.73 -8.89 -11.25
C CYS A 61 -17.79 -8.68 -10.15
N ASP A 62 -18.52 -9.73 -9.79
CA ASP A 62 -19.57 -9.70 -8.76
C ASP A 62 -19.17 -10.36 -7.42
N THR A 63 -17.93 -10.85 -7.32
CA THR A 63 -17.31 -11.36 -6.07
C THR A 63 -15.81 -11.03 -6.02
N VAL A 64 -15.20 -11.09 -4.83
CA VAL A 64 -13.75 -10.91 -4.67
C VAL A 64 -12.95 -11.97 -5.45
N GLU A 65 -13.36 -13.23 -5.48
CA GLU A 65 -12.66 -14.28 -6.22
C GLU A 65 -12.65 -14.02 -7.73
N LYS A 66 -13.75 -13.48 -8.28
CA LYS A 66 -13.78 -13.04 -9.68
C LYS A 66 -12.84 -11.87 -9.91
N VAL A 67 -12.75 -10.92 -8.97
CA VAL A 67 -11.76 -9.84 -9.06
C VAL A 67 -10.35 -10.43 -9.11
N VAL A 68 -9.99 -11.34 -8.20
CA VAL A 68 -8.66 -12.00 -8.19
C VAL A 68 -8.35 -12.68 -9.53
N SER A 69 -9.26 -13.53 -10.00
CA SER A 69 -9.08 -14.28 -11.26
C SER A 69 -9.01 -13.35 -12.47
N HIS A 70 -9.78 -12.26 -12.45
CA HIS A 70 -9.80 -11.27 -13.51
C HIS A 70 -8.52 -10.44 -13.53
N VAL A 71 -8.04 -10.00 -12.36
CA VAL A 71 -6.75 -9.33 -12.23
C VAL A 71 -5.67 -10.25 -12.77
N GLU A 72 -5.57 -11.50 -12.31
CA GLU A 72 -4.57 -12.49 -12.73
C GLU A 72 -4.46 -12.61 -14.26
N ALA A 73 -5.60 -12.73 -14.95
CA ALA A 73 -5.67 -12.92 -16.39
C ALA A 73 -5.31 -11.68 -17.23
N LEU A 74 -5.39 -10.47 -16.66
CA LEU A 74 -5.17 -9.23 -17.40
C LEU A 74 -3.68 -8.94 -17.63
N PRO A 75 -3.30 -8.37 -18.79
CA PRO A 75 -1.94 -7.86 -18.96
C PRO A 75 -1.70 -6.69 -18.00
N ARG A 76 -0.69 -6.83 -17.14
CA ARG A 76 -0.22 -5.81 -16.17
C ARG A 76 1.26 -5.58 -16.38
N GLY A 77 1.74 -4.40 -16.01
CA GLY A 77 3.11 -3.98 -16.28
C GLY A 77 3.68 -3.04 -15.24
N VAL A 78 2.90 -2.68 -14.23
CA VAL A 78 3.33 -1.78 -13.16
C VAL A 78 2.84 -2.34 -11.83
N SER A 79 3.62 -2.11 -10.78
CA SER A 79 3.28 -2.57 -9.44
C SER A 79 2.26 -1.70 -8.72
N TRP A 80 1.23 -2.35 -8.17
CA TRP A 80 0.12 -1.73 -7.46
C TRP A 80 -0.43 -2.68 -6.41
N LEU A 81 -1.16 -2.12 -5.45
CA LEU A 81 -1.86 -2.84 -4.41
C LEU A 81 -3.35 -2.61 -4.60
N TYR A 82 -4.13 -3.68 -4.57
CA TYR A 82 -5.58 -3.60 -4.72
C TYR A 82 -6.24 -4.21 -3.48
N PRO A 83 -6.61 -3.39 -2.48
CA PRO A 83 -7.56 -3.83 -1.46
C PRO A 83 -8.92 -4.08 -2.12
N VAL A 84 -9.46 -5.28 -1.91
CA VAL A 84 -10.75 -5.73 -2.45
C VAL A 84 -11.58 -6.32 -1.32
N SER A 85 -12.88 -6.05 -1.32
CA SER A 85 -13.82 -6.68 -0.41
C SER A 85 -15.20 -6.81 -1.04
N ASP A 86 -16.00 -7.77 -0.57
CA ASP A 86 -17.41 -7.85 -0.94
C ASP A 86 -18.33 -8.09 0.25
N GLY A 87 -19.49 -7.43 0.24
CA GLY A 87 -20.47 -7.51 1.32
C GLY A 87 -21.41 -8.71 1.26
N LYS A 88 -21.27 -9.60 0.26
CA LYS A 88 -22.12 -10.79 0.11
C LYS A 88 -21.52 -12.00 0.80
N SER A 89 -20.23 -12.21 0.60
CA SER A 89 -19.45 -13.30 1.18
C SER A 89 -18.70 -12.87 2.45
N ASP A 90 -18.71 -11.57 2.77
CA ASP A 90 -17.95 -10.95 3.87
C ASP A 90 -16.45 -11.28 3.78
N LYS A 91 -15.92 -11.38 2.55
CA LYS A 91 -14.51 -11.61 2.28
C LYS A 91 -13.78 -10.33 1.90
N ALA A 92 -12.49 -10.31 2.25
CA ALA A 92 -11.57 -9.28 1.82
C ALA A 92 -10.20 -9.90 1.48
N CYS A 93 -9.51 -9.27 0.54
CA CYS A 93 -8.12 -9.59 0.24
C CYS A 93 -7.36 -8.33 -0.20
N ILE A 94 -6.04 -8.39 -0.08
CA ILE A 94 -5.11 -7.48 -0.75
C ILE A 94 -4.47 -8.23 -1.91
N ILE A 95 -4.61 -7.70 -3.12
CA ILE A 95 -3.84 -8.19 -4.27
C ILE A 95 -2.58 -7.33 -4.38
N GLU A 96 -1.43 -7.93 -4.11
CA GLU A 96 -0.12 -7.31 -4.29
C GLU A 96 0.40 -7.70 -5.68
N ALA A 97 0.30 -6.80 -6.66
CA ALA A 97 0.57 -7.11 -8.05
C ALA A 97 1.77 -6.36 -8.60
N GLY A 98 2.56 -7.04 -9.45
CA GLY A 98 3.53 -6.45 -10.35
C GLY A 98 3.12 -6.65 -11.81
N ALA A 99 4.12 -6.59 -12.70
CA ALA A 99 3.97 -6.99 -14.09
C ALA A 99 3.44 -8.43 -14.20
N ASN A 100 2.52 -8.64 -15.15
CA ASN A 100 2.03 -9.97 -15.47
C ASN A 100 3.14 -10.73 -16.20
N ILE A 101 3.62 -11.80 -15.58
CA ILE A 101 4.68 -12.67 -16.12
C ILE A 101 4.14 -13.99 -16.71
N GLY A 102 2.82 -14.18 -16.75
CA GLY A 102 2.18 -15.42 -17.19
C GLY A 102 2.66 -16.62 -16.36
N ASP A 103 3.05 -17.68 -17.05
CA ASP A 103 3.58 -18.92 -16.46
C ASP A 103 5.09 -18.86 -16.17
N ALA A 104 5.75 -17.71 -16.39
CA ALA A 104 7.17 -17.59 -16.12
C ALA A 104 7.45 -17.72 -14.61
N PRO A 105 8.61 -18.28 -14.21
CA PRO A 105 9.01 -18.34 -12.81
C PRO A 105 9.01 -16.96 -12.16
N PHE A 106 8.52 -16.87 -10.93
CA PHE A 106 8.53 -15.62 -10.19
C PHE A 106 9.98 -15.19 -9.89
N PRO A 107 10.39 -13.95 -10.19
CA PRO A 107 11.79 -13.52 -10.12
C PRO A 107 12.19 -13.10 -8.69
N TYR A 108 12.08 -14.03 -7.72
CA TYR A 108 12.29 -13.76 -6.29
C TYR A 108 13.58 -13.00 -6.03
N PHE A 109 14.68 -13.57 -6.53
CA PHE A 109 16.02 -13.08 -6.27
C PHE A 109 16.51 -12.18 -7.37
N ASP A 110 16.10 -12.38 -8.62
CA ASP A 110 16.65 -11.68 -9.79
C ASP A 110 16.57 -10.15 -9.65
N LEU A 111 15.52 -9.66 -8.99
CA LEU A 111 15.26 -8.24 -8.79
C LEU A 111 15.96 -7.62 -7.55
N LEU A 112 16.47 -8.46 -6.64
CA LEU A 112 17.27 -8.01 -5.50
C LEU A 112 18.59 -7.43 -5.98
N SER A 113 19.13 -6.49 -5.21
CA SER A 113 20.47 -5.99 -5.49
C SER A 113 21.54 -7.03 -5.17
N ASP A 114 22.65 -6.99 -5.91
CA ASP A 114 23.77 -7.93 -5.73
C ASP A 114 24.29 -7.95 -4.29
N HIS A 115 24.28 -6.79 -3.63
CA HIS A 115 24.69 -6.68 -2.23
C HIS A 115 23.82 -7.57 -1.33
N TYR A 116 22.49 -7.49 -1.45
CA TYR A 116 21.58 -8.31 -0.63
C TYR A 116 21.60 -9.77 -1.07
N LYS A 117 21.72 -10.08 -2.37
CA LYS A 117 21.90 -11.45 -2.88
C LYS A 117 23.13 -12.14 -2.27
N GLU A 118 24.27 -11.46 -2.26
CA GLU A 118 25.53 -11.99 -1.74
C GLU A 118 25.48 -12.20 -0.22
N ASN A 119 24.75 -11.34 0.49
CA ASN A 119 24.72 -11.35 1.94
C ASN A 119 23.54 -12.13 2.50
N LEU A 120 22.50 -12.47 1.75
CA LEU A 120 21.31 -13.21 2.21
C LEU A 120 21.16 -14.56 1.50
N LYS A 121 22.25 -15.32 1.35
CA LYS A 121 22.25 -16.61 0.62
C LYS A 121 21.32 -17.67 1.23
N GLU A 122 21.02 -17.53 2.52
CA GLU A 122 20.09 -18.39 3.24
C GLU A 122 18.62 -18.07 2.94
N LEU A 123 18.35 -16.89 2.38
CA LEU A 123 17.09 -16.56 1.73
C LEU A 123 17.15 -17.05 0.28
N ASN A 124 16.67 -18.27 0.05
CA ASN A 124 16.67 -18.94 -1.26
C ASN A 124 15.34 -19.66 -1.50
N GLU A 125 15.20 -20.33 -2.65
CA GLU A 125 13.97 -21.04 -3.00
C GLU A 125 13.58 -22.11 -1.98
N ASP A 126 14.55 -22.84 -1.42
CA ASP A 126 14.28 -23.84 -0.39
C ASP A 126 13.70 -23.20 0.87
N TYR A 127 14.22 -22.03 1.28
CA TYR A 127 13.64 -21.28 2.40
C TYR A 127 12.19 -20.89 2.11
N ILE A 128 11.93 -20.30 0.94
CA ILE A 128 10.59 -19.87 0.52
C ILE A 128 9.62 -21.05 0.53
N ASN A 129 10.01 -22.18 -0.05
CA ASN A 129 9.18 -23.38 -0.13
C ASN A 129 8.87 -23.95 1.26
N ARG A 130 9.86 -24.00 2.17
CA ARG A 130 9.63 -24.41 3.57
C ARG A 130 8.67 -23.47 4.29
N MET A 131 8.76 -22.16 4.06
CA MET A 131 7.84 -21.20 4.66
C MET A 131 6.43 -21.37 4.13
N ARG A 132 6.25 -21.62 2.83
CA ARG A 132 4.94 -21.92 2.24
C ARG A 132 4.33 -23.17 2.82
N GLU A 133 5.10 -24.24 2.94
CA GLU A 133 4.62 -25.48 3.55
C GLU A 133 4.22 -25.27 5.02
N LYS A 134 5.06 -24.57 5.79
CA LYS A 134 4.83 -24.29 7.21
C LYS A 134 3.59 -23.42 7.47
N TYR A 135 3.37 -22.40 6.64
CA TYR A 135 2.32 -21.40 6.85
C TYR A 135 1.09 -21.57 5.95
N GLY A 136 1.13 -22.49 4.98
CA GLY A 136 0.09 -22.65 3.98
C GLY A 136 -0.05 -21.45 3.04
N THR A 137 1.02 -20.69 2.82
CA THR A 137 0.95 -19.48 1.99
C THR A 137 0.87 -19.85 0.50
N PRO A 138 -0.01 -19.20 -0.29
CA PRO A 138 -0.13 -19.48 -1.71
C PRO A 138 1.15 -19.08 -2.45
N ALA A 139 1.45 -19.78 -3.55
CA ALA A 139 2.51 -19.36 -4.45
C ALA A 139 2.08 -18.12 -5.25
N PRO A 140 3.03 -17.27 -5.69
CA PRO A 140 2.75 -16.19 -6.62
C PRO A 140 2.13 -16.74 -7.91
N GLN A 141 1.16 -16.01 -8.45
CA GLN A 141 0.46 -16.36 -9.68
C GLN A 141 0.54 -15.18 -10.63
N ALA A 142 1.03 -15.39 -11.85
CA ALA A 142 1.14 -14.35 -12.88
C ALA A 142 1.78 -13.03 -12.38
N GLY A 143 2.75 -13.08 -11.46
CA GLY A 143 3.40 -11.88 -10.94
C GLY A 143 2.60 -11.10 -9.90
N MET A 144 1.64 -11.75 -9.23
CA MET A 144 0.92 -11.20 -8.07
C MET A 144 0.86 -12.20 -6.92
N MET A 145 0.65 -11.68 -5.72
CA MET A 145 0.30 -12.42 -4.51
C MET A 145 -1.07 -11.97 -4.02
N VAL A 146 -1.86 -12.89 -3.48
CA VAL A 146 -3.17 -12.60 -2.88
C VAL A 146 -3.10 -12.88 -1.39
N ARG A 147 -3.33 -11.83 -0.60
CA ARG A 147 -3.40 -11.90 0.85
C ARG A 147 -4.84 -11.77 1.29
N TRP A 148 -5.50 -12.90 1.48
CA TRP A 148 -6.82 -12.97 2.10
C TRP A 148 -6.77 -12.49 3.55
N SER A 149 -7.90 -12.06 4.11
CA SER A 149 -7.97 -11.57 5.49
C SER A 149 -7.61 -12.63 6.56
N ASP A 150 -7.64 -13.91 6.20
CA ASP A 150 -7.21 -15.05 7.02
C ASP A 150 -5.76 -15.51 6.75
N TYR A 151 -5.04 -14.82 5.85
CA TYR A 151 -3.66 -15.17 5.50
C TYR A 151 -2.73 -15.17 6.72
N LYS A 152 -1.95 -16.26 6.84
CA LYS A 152 -0.99 -16.44 7.92
C LYS A 152 0.39 -15.97 7.49
N TYR A 153 0.76 -14.79 7.99
CA TYR A 153 2.07 -14.21 7.72
C TYR A 153 3.21 -15.11 8.22
N PRO A 154 4.20 -15.44 7.37
CA PRO A 154 5.35 -16.24 7.75
C PRO A 154 6.34 -15.40 8.59
N LYS A 155 6.11 -15.35 9.92
CA LYS A 155 6.87 -14.52 10.87
C LYS A 155 8.37 -14.81 10.87
N ASP A 156 8.80 -16.00 10.44
CA ASP A 156 10.21 -16.38 10.32
C ASP A 156 11.01 -15.42 9.43
N TYR A 157 10.40 -14.84 8.38
CA TYR A 157 11.10 -13.84 7.55
C TYR A 157 11.59 -12.64 8.37
N ILE A 158 10.80 -12.22 9.37
CA ILE A 158 11.17 -11.13 10.27
C ILE A 158 12.30 -11.58 11.20
N THR A 159 12.13 -12.74 11.86
CA THR A 159 13.08 -13.20 12.88
C THR A 159 14.44 -13.56 12.28
N ASP A 160 14.43 -14.14 11.09
CA ASP A 160 15.63 -14.71 10.47
C ASP A 160 16.44 -13.64 9.73
N PHE A 161 15.78 -12.64 9.15
CA PHE A 161 16.45 -11.70 8.24
C PHE A 161 16.48 -10.25 8.69
N ASN A 162 15.47 -9.71 9.40
CA ASN A 162 15.41 -8.26 9.61
C ASN A 162 16.62 -7.73 10.39
N LYS A 163 17.11 -8.44 11.42
CA LYS A 163 18.34 -8.03 12.14
C LYS A 163 19.53 -7.88 11.20
N LYS A 164 19.69 -8.83 10.27
CA LYS A 164 20.78 -8.86 9.30
C LYS A 164 20.59 -7.79 8.23
N MET A 165 19.37 -7.60 7.72
CA MET A 165 19.05 -6.55 6.76
C MET A 165 19.27 -5.14 7.31
N TRP A 166 18.91 -4.86 8.57
CA TRP A 166 19.23 -3.59 9.24
C TRP A 166 20.74 -3.36 9.33
N LYS A 167 21.49 -4.40 9.68
CA LYS A 167 22.94 -4.33 9.71
C LYS A 167 23.51 -4.01 8.32
N LEU A 168 23.09 -4.74 7.29
CA LEU A 168 23.52 -4.51 5.91
C LEU A 168 23.17 -3.09 5.43
N TYR A 169 21.95 -2.61 5.74
CA TYR A 169 21.52 -1.26 5.43
C TYR A 169 22.48 -0.20 6.00
N ASN A 170 22.91 -0.37 7.25
CA ASN A 170 23.85 0.52 7.93
C ASN A 170 25.31 0.35 7.44
N ASP A 171 25.72 -0.88 7.09
CA ASP A 171 27.11 -1.22 6.75
C ASP A 171 27.48 -0.83 5.29
N ASP A 172 26.53 -0.88 4.34
CA ASP A 172 26.81 -0.74 2.90
C ASP A 172 26.78 0.70 2.35
N PHE A 173 26.69 1.69 3.25
CA PHE A 173 26.59 3.13 2.99
C PHE A 173 27.56 3.64 1.88
N ARG A 174 28.85 3.31 1.96
CA ARG A 174 29.88 3.82 1.03
C ARG A 174 29.89 3.13 -0.33
N LYS A 175 29.43 1.88 -0.42
CA LYS A 175 29.39 1.12 -1.68
C LYS A 175 28.12 1.44 -2.46
N ARG A 176 26.99 1.65 -1.78
CA ARG A 176 25.73 2.14 -2.38
C ARG A 176 25.95 3.51 -3.06
N LEU A 177 26.65 4.43 -2.40
CA LEU A 177 27.00 5.74 -2.95
C LEU A 177 27.87 5.64 -4.23
N LYS A 178 28.84 4.72 -4.25
CA LYS A 178 29.75 4.54 -5.40
C LYS A 178 29.07 3.87 -6.60
N LYS A 179 28.19 2.89 -6.38
CA LYS A 179 27.46 2.18 -7.45
C LYS A 179 26.29 3.00 -8.00
N PHE A 180 25.74 3.92 -7.21
CA PHE A 180 24.77 4.94 -7.64
C PHE A 180 25.42 6.12 -8.37
N GLY A 181 26.75 6.11 -8.53
CA GLY A 181 27.57 7.25 -8.94
C GLY A 181 27.09 8.00 -10.19
N ALA A 182 27.37 9.31 -10.18
CA ALA A 182 27.32 10.34 -11.24
C ALA A 182 26.18 10.29 -12.27
N ASP A 183 26.04 9.20 -13.04
CA ASP A 183 25.15 9.12 -14.20
C ASP A 183 23.66 9.16 -13.84
N ILE A 184 23.27 8.57 -12.71
CA ILE A 184 21.89 8.70 -12.20
C ILE A 184 21.65 10.12 -11.70
N ILE A 185 22.58 10.72 -10.96
CA ILE A 185 22.42 12.10 -10.46
C ILE A 185 22.36 13.09 -11.64
N THR A 186 23.19 12.94 -12.66
CA THR A 186 23.18 13.81 -13.85
C THR A 186 21.93 13.60 -14.71
N GLY A 187 21.50 12.34 -14.92
CA GLY A 187 20.26 12.03 -15.64
C GLY A 187 19.00 12.49 -14.90
N LEU A 188 19.00 12.42 -13.57
CA LEU A 188 17.89 12.80 -12.71
C LEU A 188 17.81 14.33 -12.50
N ILE A 189 18.95 15.01 -12.38
CA ILE A 189 19.03 16.47 -12.49
C ILE A 189 18.43 16.90 -13.83
N SER A 190 18.75 16.23 -14.94
CA SER A 190 18.20 16.59 -16.25
C SER A 190 16.70 16.30 -16.43
N SER A 191 16.12 15.32 -15.72
CA SER A 191 14.71 14.93 -15.84
C SER A 191 13.77 15.55 -14.80
N ILE A 192 14.29 15.88 -13.61
CA ILE A 192 13.58 16.62 -12.55
C ILE A 192 13.65 18.13 -12.80
N LEU A 193 14.71 18.64 -13.47
CA LEU A 193 14.77 20.02 -13.96
C LEU A 193 13.91 20.23 -15.21
N ASN A 194 12.59 20.03 -15.10
CA ASN A 194 11.62 20.78 -15.89
C ASN A 194 11.28 22.06 -15.08
N PRO A 195 11.07 23.24 -15.72
CA PRO A 195 11.73 24.49 -15.34
C PRO A 195 11.05 25.29 -14.21
N LEU A 196 10.08 24.73 -13.48
CA LEU A 196 9.22 25.56 -12.63
C LEU A 196 9.73 25.80 -11.21
N ASN A 197 10.62 24.96 -10.65
CA ASN A 197 11.33 25.29 -9.39
C ASN A 197 12.56 24.40 -9.10
N PRO A 198 13.75 24.73 -9.64
CA PRO A 198 14.96 23.90 -9.49
C PRO A 198 15.48 23.80 -8.04
N ILE A 199 15.24 24.82 -7.22
CA ILE A 199 15.76 24.90 -5.84
C ILE A 199 15.03 23.90 -4.93
N LYS A 200 13.68 23.87 -4.97
CA LYS A 200 12.90 22.91 -4.18
C LYS A 200 13.16 21.45 -4.55
N ALA A 201 13.44 21.20 -5.83
CA ALA A 201 13.82 19.86 -6.30
C ALA A 201 15.17 19.42 -5.70
N LEU A 202 16.15 20.32 -5.65
CA LEU A 202 17.46 20.05 -5.03
C LEU A 202 17.33 19.81 -3.52
N GLU A 203 16.56 20.64 -2.79
CA GLU A 203 16.30 20.44 -1.36
C GLU A 203 15.64 19.08 -1.06
N GLY A 204 14.67 18.66 -1.90
CA GLY A 204 14.03 17.35 -1.78
C GLY A 204 15.00 16.18 -1.98
N VAL A 205 15.93 16.32 -2.93
CA VAL A 205 16.98 15.33 -3.18
C VAL A 205 17.98 15.28 -2.02
N GLU A 206 18.42 16.43 -1.50
CA GLU A 206 19.32 16.49 -0.33
C GLU A 206 18.69 15.85 0.90
N LYS A 207 17.40 16.11 1.15
CA LYS A 207 16.66 15.46 2.24
C LYS A 207 16.54 13.96 2.02
N ALA A 208 16.16 13.51 0.82
CA ALA A 208 16.07 12.08 0.49
C ALA A 208 17.40 11.36 0.73
N ILE A 209 18.49 12.02 0.33
CA ILE A 209 19.87 11.58 0.56
C ILE A 209 20.15 11.50 2.07
N ALA A 210 19.84 12.54 2.85
CA ALA A 210 20.03 12.55 4.30
C ALA A 210 19.22 11.46 5.03
N ASP A 211 17.97 11.24 4.63
CA ASP A 211 17.10 10.21 5.20
C ASP A 211 17.65 8.80 4.91
N LEU A 212 18.13 8.56 3.68
CA LEU A 212 18.83 7.32 3.31
C LEU A 212 20.12 7.10 4.12
N PHE A 213 20.69 8.16 4.68
CA PHE A 213 21.95 8.13 5.43
C PHE A 213 21.78 8.10 6.94
N THR A 214 20.55 8.19 7.44
CA THR A 214 20.28 8.10 8.87
C THR A 214 20.55 6.68 9.34
N LYS A 215 21.48 6.51 10.28
CA LYS A 215 21.71 5.22 10.93
C LYS A 215 20.49 4.85 11.75
N ILE A 216 20.00 3.64 11.51
CA ILE A 216 18.80 3.11 12.15
C ILE A 216 19.18 2.04 13.18
N LYS A 217 18.42 1.99 14.28
CA LYS A 217 18.67 1.02 15.35
C LYS A 217 17.69 -0.13 15.20
N TYR A 218 18.22 -1.34 15.00
CA TYR A 218 17.40 -2.53 15.05
C TYR A 218 16.83 -2.73 16.46
N ASN A 219 15.51 -2.92 16.54
CA ASN A 219 14.80 -3.27 17.75
C ASN A 219 13.80 -4.38 17.41
N PRO A 220 13.96 -5.62 17.92
CA PRO A 220 13.04 -6.72 17.60
C PRO A 220 11.64 -6.51 18.16
N ASP A 221 11.49 -5.69 19.20
CA ASP A 221 10.21 -5.49 19.89
C ASP A 221 9.22 -4.68 19.03
N VAL A 222 9.67 -4.02 17.96
CA VAL A 222 8.82 -3.16 17.11
C VAL A 222 7.93 -3.92 16.14
N PHE A 223 8.04 -5.25 16.07
CA PHE A 223 7.33 -6.10 15.09
C PHE A 223 6.04 -6.73 15.63
N GLY A 224 5.63 -6.37 16.86
CA GLY A 224 4.35 -6.82 17.44
C GLY A 224 3.11 -6.22 16.76
N GLU A 225 1.93 -6.76 17.07
CA GLU A 225 0.65 -6.37 16.45
C GLU A 225 0.29 -4.88 16.68
N LYS A 226 0.56 -4.32 17.87
CA LYS A 226 0.31 -2.90 18.20
C LYS A 226 1.60 -2.06 18.31
N GLU A 227 2.68 -2.54 17.71
CA GLU A 227 3.99 -1.91 17.81
C GLU A 227 4.30 -1.01 16.62
N TYR A 228 5.30 -0.16 16.78
CA TYR A 228 5.66 0.87 15.82
C TYR A 228 7.12 0.77 15.43
N ILE A 229 7.40 0.68 14.13
CA ILE A 229 8.78 0.87 13.64
C ILE A 229 9.19 2.34 13.83
N ASN A 230 8.27 3.24 13.49
CA ASN A 230 8.34 4.69 13.71
C ASN A 230 7.24 5.06 14.69
N LYS A 231 7.58 5.45 15.93
CA LYS A 231 6.58 5.77 16.97
C LYS A 231 5.83 7.06 16.66
N THR A 232 6.48 7.97 15.96
CA THR A 232 5.87 9.21 15.47
C THR A 232 6.08 9.35 13.97
N TRP A 233 5.24 10.14 13.31
CA TRP A 233 5.40 10.49 11.89
C TRP A 233 6.69 11.24 11.56
N LYS A 234 7.42 11.71 12.60
CA LYS A 234 8.72 12.38 12.48
C LYS A 234 9.90 11.43 12.67
N ASP A 235 9.66 10.17 13.05
CA ASP A 235 10.73 9.20 13.28
C ASP A 235 11.28 8.65 11.95
N HIS A 236 12.57 8.32 11.94
CA HIS A 236 13.29 7.86 10.76
C HIS A 236 14.01 6.52 11.02
N ASN A 237 13.30 5.51 11.51
CA ASN A 237 13.86 4.23 11.92
C ASN A 237 13.58 3.07 10.94
N CYS A 238 12.90 3.35 9.81
CA CYS A 238 12.64 2.36 8.77
C CYS A 238 13.84 2.21 7.80
N PRO A 239 14.32 0.99 7.49
CA PRO A 239 15.46 0.69 6.60
C PRO A 239 15.10 0.82 5.11
N GLY A 240 14.29 1.81 4.74
CA GLY A 240 13.74 1.90 3.40
C GLY A 240 13.02 0.62 2.99
N PRO A 241 13.15 0.12 1.74
CA PRO A 241 12.49 -1.10 1.33
C PRO A 241 13.17 -2.38 1.87
N PHE A 242 14.34 -2.27 2.49
CA PHE A 242 15.22 -3.41 2.81
C PHE A 242 14.89 -4.08 4.14
N TYR A 243 13.65 -4.54 4.25
CA TYR A 243 13.18 -5.39 5.33
C TYR A 243 11.87 -6.07 4.98
N PHE A 244 11.56 -7.14 5.69
CA PHE A 244 10.24 -7.73 5.70
C PHE A 244 9.33 -6.94 6.65
N VAL A 245 8.32 -6.27 6.07
CA VAL A 245 7.33 -5.53 6.85
C VAL A 245 6.43 -6.53 7.59
N PRO A 246 6.17 -6.35 8.90
CA PRO A 246 5.20 -7.18 9.58
C PRO A 246 3.81 -6.97 9.02
N GLN A 247 3.05 -8.05 8.83
CA GLN A 247 1.60 -7.95 8.83
C GLN A 247 1.17 -7.64 10.26
N ARG A 248 0.59 -6.47 10.47
CA ARG A 248 0.16 -6.02 11.81
C ARG A 248 -1.14 -6.67 12.22
N GLU A 249 -2.08 -6.77 11.30
CA GLU A 249 -3.39 -7.34 11.54
C GLU A 249 -3.35 -8.88 11.60
N ASP A 250 -3.78 -9.48 12.72
CA ASP A 250 -4.00 -10.93 12.87
C ASP A 250 -5.49 -11.24 13.10
N HIS A 251 -6.37 -10.39 12.57
CA HIS A 251 -7.82 -10.52 12.70
C HIS A 251 -8.44 -10.95 11.37
N GLU A 252 -9.18 -12.08 11.37
CA GLU A 252 -9.74 -12.71 10.16
C GLU A 252 -10.70 -11.82 9.34
N ASN A 253 -11.20 -10.74 9.95
CA ASN A 253 -12.11 -9.78 9.31
C ASN A 253 -11.42 -8.44 8.94
N VAL A 254 -10.09 -8.38 8.97
CA VAL A 254 -9.31 -7.19 8.61
C VAL A 254 -8.29 -7.55 7.55
N ALA A 255 -8.27 -6.79 6.47
CA ALA A 255 -7.17 -6.77 5.51
C ALA A 255 -6.72 -5.32 5.37
N LEU A 256 -5.46 -5.05 5.69
CA LEU A 256 -4.91 -3.69 5.72
C LEU A 256 -3.70 -3.60 4.81
N VAL A 257 -3.59 -2.54 4.03
CA VAL A 257 -2.39 -2.26 3.25
C VAL A 257 -2.11 -0.76 3.21
N SER A 258 -0.85 -0.40 3.01
CA SER A 258 -0.41 0.96 2.67
C SER A 258 0.56 0.87 1.49
N ASN A 259 1.35 1.90 1.20
CA ASN A 259 2.18 2.04 0.00
C ASN A 259 3.38 1.06 -0.14
N HIS A 260 3.29 -0.15 0.42
CA HIS A 260 4.28 -1.22 0.26
C HIS A 260 3.63 -2.60 0.29
N CYS A 261 4.29 -3.57 -0.36
CA CYS A 261 3.94 -4.98 -0.25
C CYS A 261 4.26 -5.52 1.15
N THR A 262 3.34 -6.30 1.71
CA THR A 262 3.51 -6.99 2.99
C THR A 262 3.93 -8.44 2.76
N THR A 263 3.46 -9.10 1.70
CA THR A 263 3.86 -10.48 1.42
C THR A 263 5.37 -10.56 1.15
N PRO A 264 6.11 -11.52 1.75
CA PRO A 264 7.56 -11.58 1.61
C PRO A 264 8.03 -11.64 0.15
N GLU A 265 7.36 -12.43 -0.68
CA GLU A 265 7.67 -12.61 -2.09
C GLU A 265 7.58 -11.29 -2.88
N MET A 266 6.47 -10.58 -2.76
CA MET A 266 6.32 -9.28 -3.41
C MET A 266 7.23 -8.24 -2.77
N ARG A 267 7.52 -8.35 -1.48
CA ARG A 267 8.46 -7.45 -0.80
C ARG A 267 9.89 -7.57 -1.35
N LEU A 268 10.34 -8.77 -1.72
CA LEU A 268 11.66 -8.95 -2.37
C LEU A 268 11.79 -8.14 -3.66
N THR A 269 10.71 -8.03 -4.42
CA THR A 269 10.71 -7.25 -5.67
C THR A 269 10.88 -5.74 -5.44
N ALA A 270 10.64 -5.26 -4.22
CA ALA A 270 10.83 -3.87 -3.81
C ALA A 270 12.21 -3.59 -3.18
N MET A 271 12.96 -4.63 -2.76
CA MET A 271 14.28 -4.51 -2.12
C MET A 271 15.39 -4.16 -3.11
N ASN A 272 15.31 -2.95 -3.66
CA ASN A 272 16.23 -2.43 -4.66
C ASN A 272 16.60 -0.97 -4.37
N GLU A 273 17.84 -0.57 -4.67
CA GLU A 273 18.32 0.79 -4.39
C GLU A 273 17.58 1.87 -5.16
N TRP A 274 17.18 1.59 -6.41
CA TRP A 274 16.38 2.52 -7.19
C TRP A 274 15.01 2.75 -6.55
N VAL A 275 14.38 1.66 -6.10
CA VAL A 275 13.09 1.73 -5.38
C VAL A 275 13.25 2.50 -4.08
N ALA A 276 14.32 2.22 -3.32
CA ALA A 276 14.63 2.92 -2.08
C ALA A 276 14.80 4.42 -2.30
N PHE A 277 15.47 4.82 -3.38
CA PHE A 277 15.68 6.21 -3.73
C PHE A 277 14.36 6.92 -4.07
N VAL A 278 13.53 6.33 -4.93
CA VAL A 278 12.23 6.91 -5.32
C VAL A 278 11.27 7.00 -4.12
N ALA A 279 11.33 6.04 -3.19
CA ALA A 279 10.47 6.02 -2.02
C ALA A 279 11.05 6.76 -0.79
N ALA A 280 12.33 7.19 -0.83
CA ALA A 280 13.12 7.58 0.34
C ALA A 280 12.43 8.57 1.27
N THR A 281 11.85 9.63 0.72
CA THR A 281 11.21 10.72 1.50
C THR A 281 9.88 10.33 2.12
N SER A 282 9.33 9.17 1.75
CA SER A 282 7.97 8.75 2.12
C SER A 282 7.94 7.44 2.90
N ILE A 283 8.99 6.62 2.88
CA ILE A 283 8.95 5.27 3.46
C ILE A 283 8.69 5.27 4.96
N ASN A 284 9.27 6.22 5.69
CA ASN A 284 9.06 6.36 7.13
C ASN A 284 7.62 6.75 7.45
N ASP A 285 7.08 7.69 6.68
CA ASP A 285 5.69 8.14 6.78
C ASP A 285 4.69 7.03 6.41
N ILE A 286 4.94 6.32 5.32
CA ILE A 286 4.15 5.16 4.90
C ILE A 286 4.11 4.11 6.01
N GLN A 287 5.26 3.77 6.59
CA GLN A 287 5.32 2.79 7.66
C GLN A 287 4.57 3.24 8.90
N TRP A 288 4.74 4.51 9.32
CA TRP A 288 4.01 5.05 10.46
C TRP A 288 2.50 5.05 10.21
N ARG A 289 2.04 5.49 9.03
CA ARG A 289 0.61 5.48 8.67
C ARG A 289 0.02 4.07 8.71
N TYR A 290 0.77 3.07 8.26
CA TYR A 290 0.35 1.67 8.34
C TYR A 290 0.22 1.18 9.80
N ASP A 291 1.25 1.43 10.63
CA ASP A 291 1.27 1.04 12.05
C ASP A 291 0.14 1.72 12.85
N GLU A 292 -0.06 3.02 12.63
CA GLU A 292 -1.06 3.84 13.29
C GLU A 292 -2.49 3.46 12.89
N LEU A 293 -2.74 3.30 11.58
CA LEU A 293 -4.06 2.88 11.09
C LEU A 293 -4.44 1.50 11.62
N ASN A 294 -3.48 0.57 11.68
CA ASN A 294 -3.69 -0.72 12.33
C ASN A 294 -4.10 -0.57 13.81
N CYS A 295 -3.40 0.28 14.57
CA CYS A 295 -3.73 0.49 15.98
C CYS A 295 -5.14 1.08 16.16
N GLU A 296 -5.53 2.05 15.36
CA GLU A 296 -6.89 2.62 15.38
C GLU A 296 -7.97 1.57 15.07
N ILE A 297 -7.69 0.65 14.13
CA ILE A 297 -8.59 -0.48 13.81
C ILE A 297 -8.69 -1.45 14.99
N LEU A 298 -7.56 -1.88 15.56
CA LEU A 298 -7.55 -2.83 16.67
C LEU A 298 -8.19 -2.27 17.94
N ASP A 299 -8.00 -0.98 18.22
CA ASP A 299 -8.68 -0.31 19.32
C ASP A 299 -10.20 -0.23 19.10
N ALA A 300 -10.62 0.00 17.85
CA ALA A 300 -12.04 -0.03 17.51
C ALA A 300 -12.65 -1.43 17.63
N ILE A 301 -11.91 -2.48 17.27
CA ILE A 301 -12.34 -3.89 17.44
C ILE A 301 -12.41 -4.24 18.92
N GLY A 302 -11.40 -3.86 19.71
CA GLY A 302 -11.38 -4.05 21.17
C GLY A 302 -12.59 -3.40 21.83
N PHE A 303 -12.85 -2.12 21.51
CA PHE A 303 -14.03 -1.41 21.98
C PHE A 303 -15.34 -2.09 21.56
N ALA A 304 -15.44 -2.54 20.31
CA ALA A 304 -16.64 -3.21 19.80
C ALA A 304 -16.92 -4.51 20.57
N LYS A 305 -15.87 -5.28 20.87
CA LYS A 305 -15.94 -6.52 21.67
C LYS A 305 -16.39 -6.25 23.10
N GLU A 306 -15.78 -5.27 23.77
CA GLU A 306 -16.09 -4.91 25.16
C GLU A 306 -17.50 -4.34 25.30
N SER A 307 -17.89 -3.43 24.40
CA SER A 307 -19.20 -2.77 24.41
C SER A 307 -20.33 -3.63 23.83
N LYS A 308 -20.00 -4.76 23.18
CA LYS A 308 -20.91 -5.60 22.40
C LYS A 308 -21.67 -4.82 21.31
N ARG A 309 -21.02 -3.79 20.75
CA ARG A 309 -21.59 -2.95 19.68
C ARG A 309 -20.67 -3.02 18.47
N PRO A 310 -21.20 -3.25 17.25
CA PRO A 310 -20.37 -3.28 16.06
C PRO A 310 -19.74 -1.91 15.78
N ILE A 311 -18.62 -1.90 15.05
CA ILE A 311 -18.03 -0.66 14.53
C ILE A 311 -19.05 -0.03 13.58
N ASN A 312 -19.57 1.14 13.96
CA ASN A 312 -20.54 1.86 13.15
C ASN A 312 -19.84 2.77 12.12
N LYS A 313 -20.63 3.33 11.20
CA LYS A 313 -20.17 4.19 10.11
C LYS A 313 -19.35 5.40 10.59
N ASP A 314 -19.72 6.01 11.72
CA ASP A 314 -19.00 7.18 12.25
C ASP A 314 -17.65 6.81 12.85
N ARG A 315 -17.57 5.67 13.55
CA ARG A 315 -16.28 5.15 14.04
C ARG A 315 -15.38 4.75 12.87
N ALA A 316 -15.92 4.05 11.87
CA ALA A 316 -15.18 3.72 10.66
C ALA A 316 -14.67 4.97 9.91
N TRP A 317 -15.51 6.02 9.81
CA TRP A 317 -15.12 7.30 9.23
C TRP A 317 -13.96 7.96 9.99
N ARG A 318 -14.01 7.98 11.32
CA ARG A 318 -12.93 8.52 12.15
C ARG A 318 -11.61 7.77 11.94
N ILE A 319 -11.66 6.45 11.84
CA ILE A 319 -10.48 5.60 11.62
C ILE A 319 -9.82 5.95 10.27
N ILE A 320 -10.57 5.94 9.16
CA ILE A 320 -9.97 6.23 7.85
C ILE A 320 -9.53 7.70 7.69
N ASN A 321 -10.09 8.59 8.51
CA ASN A 321 -9.79 10.02 8.51
C ASN A 321 -8.85 10.44 9.66
N PHE A 322 -8.07 9.52 10.24
CA PHE A 322 -7.24 9.79 11.42
C PHE A 322 -6.20 10.92 11.23
N LEU A 323 -5.82 11.22 9.98
CA LEU A 323 -4.90 12.30 9.60
C LEU A 323 -5.59 13.66 9.36
N SER A 324 -6.86 13.79 9.73
CA SER A 324 -7.60 15.04 9.62
C SER A 324 -6.92 16.16 10.42
N PRO A 325 -6.76 17.37 9.85
CA PRO A 325 -6.24 18.54 10.58
C PRO A 325 -7.25 19.11 11.60
N GLN A 326 -8.45 18.54 11.69
CA GLN A 326 -9.45 18.99 12.66
C GLN A 326 -8.93 18.79 14.11
N PRO A 327 -9.08 19.78 15.00
CA PRO A 327 -8.57 19.70 16.38
C PRO A 327 -9.11 18.53 17.22
N THR A 328 -10.21 17.90 16.79
CA THR A 328 -10.82 16.75 17.47
C THR A 328 -10.20 15.40 17.09
N TYR A 329 -9.28 15.38 16.12
CA TYR A 329 -8.57 14.18 15.68
C TYR A 329 -7.23 14.03 16.40
N LYS A 330 -6.60 12.87 16.23
CA LYS A 330 -5.41 12.47 16.98
C LYS A 330 -4.13 13.21 16.57
N PHE A 331 -4.02 13.57 15.28
CA PHE A 331 -2.82 14.20 14.71
C PHE A 331 -3.15 15.43 13.86
N PRO A 332 -3.82 16.46 14.41
CA PRO A 332 -4.18 17.65 13.65
C PRO A 332 -2.96 18.36 13.04
N GLU A 333 -1.81 18.27 13.70
CA GLU A 333 -0.55 18.86 13.28
C GLU A 333 0.11 18.13 12.09
N TYR A 334 -0.32 16.92 11.75
CA TYR A 334 0.28 16.16 10.64
C TYR A 334 0.10 16.89 9.30
N ARG A 335 -1.10 17.44 9.05
CA ARG A 335 -1.38 18.27 7.86
C ARG A 335 -1.24 19.77 8.13
N ASN A 336 -1.11 20.18 9.40
CA ASN A 336 -1.03 21.57 9.83
C ASN A 336 0.05 21.80 10.91
N PRO A 337 1.34 21.54 10.60
CA PRO A 337 2.39 21.40 11.63
C PRO A 337 2.68 22.65 12.47
N ASN A 338 2.27 23.83 12.00
CA ASN A 338 2.50 25.12 12.66
C ASN A 338 1.20 25.84 13.02
N ASP A 339 0.05 25.20 12.83
CA ASP A 339 -1.28 25.80 12.99
C ASP A 339 -1.46 27.13 12.21
N GLU A 340 -0.76 27.27 11.09
CA GLU A 340 -0.71 28.49 10.29
C GLU A 340 -1.97 28.72 9.46
N LYS A 341 -2.79 27.68 9.30
CA LYS A 341 -3.98 27.70 8.47
C LYS A 341 -5.18 27.18 9.24
N GLU A 342 -6.32 27.81 9.03
CA GLU A 342 -7.61 27.25 9.40
C GLU A 342 -7.75 25.87 8.75
N TRP A 343 -7.98 24.83 9.56
CA TRP A 343 -7.99 23.44 9.10
C TRP A 343 -8.98 23.21 7.95
N GLN A 344 -10.05 24.00 7.90
CA GLN A 344 -11.08 23.99 6.87
C GLN A 344 -10.53 24.32 5.48
N THR A 345 -9.43 25.07 5.41
CA THR A 345 -8.79 25.53 4.17
C THR A 345 -7.66 24.61 3.71
N ILE A 346 -7.37 23.56 4.48
CA ILE A 346 -6.34 22.60 4.13
C ILE A 346 -6.91 21.63 3.09
N PRO A 347 -6.27 21.50 1.92
CA PRO A 347 -6.73 20.57 0.89
C PRO A 347 -6.47 19.12 1.31
N VAL A 348 -7.38 18.22 0.92
CA VAL A 348 -7.26 16.78 1.15
C VAL A 348 -6.13 16.15 0.31
N HIS A 349 -5.72 16.82 -0.79
CA HIS A 349 -4.73 16.34 -1.77
C HIS A 349 -5.07 15.00 -2.45
N GLY A 350 -6.34 14.60 -2.38
CA GLY A 350 -6.84 13.33 -2.90
C GLY A 350 -8.29 13.17 -2.45
N SER A 351 -8.61 12.03 -1.84
CA SER A 351 -9.91 11.79 -1.23
C SER A 351 -9.84 10.82 -0.07
N ILE A 352 -10.85 10.88 0.79
CA ILE A 352 -11.12 9.89 1.82
C ILE A 352 -12.48 9.28 1.49
N SER A 353 -12.55 7.97 1.33
CA SER A 353 -13.78 7.28 0.92
C SER A 353 -14.06 6.07 1.82
N LEU A 354 -15.26 6.02 2.38
CA LEU A 354 -15.78 4.91 3.17
C LEU A 354 -16.88 4.21 2.40
N PHE A 355 -16.75 2.90 2.23
CA PHE A 355 -17.72 2.06 1.53
C PHE A 355 -18.42 1.14 2.52
N GLU A 356 -19.75 1.18 2.52
CA GLU A 356 -20.61 0.26 3.26
C GLU A 356 -21.26 -0.69 2.25
N LEU A 357 -20.67 -1.88 2.12
CA LEU A 357 -20.91 -2.77 0.98
C LEU A 357 -22.32 -3.38 0.95
N LYS A 358 -22.87 -3.73 2.13
CA LYS A 358 -24.22 -4.29 2.26
C LYS A 358 -25.30 -3.24 1.96
N ALA A 359 -25.11 -2.01 2.47
CA ALA A 359 -25.98 -0.88 2.18
C ALA A 359 -25.69 -0.21 0.83
N LYS A 360 -24.65 -0.67 0.12
CA LYS A 360 -24.18 -0.14 -1.17
C LYS A 360 -24.07 1.39 -1.15
N THR A 361 -23.50 1.91 -0.06
CA THR A 361 -23.35 3.34 0.18
C THR A 361 -21.87 3.72 0.21
N ILE A 362 -21.51 4.82 -0.45
CA ILE A 362 -20.18 5.44 -0.38
C ILE A 362 -20.31 6.81 0.28
N ARG A 363 -19.48 7.09 1.27
CA ARG A 363 -19.27 8.44 1.85
C ARG A 363 -17.88 8.90 1.44
N SER A 364 -17.75 10.08 0.84
CA SER A 364 -16.46 10.61 0.40
C SER A 364 -16.25 12.06 0.81
N LEU A 365 -14.98 12.40 1.06
CA LEU A 365 -14.48 13.76 1.24
C LEU A 365 -13.38 14.02 0.22
N PHE A 366 -13.45 15.15 -0.47
CA PHE A 366 -12.47 15.64 -1.43
C PHE A 366 -12.55 17.18 -1.47
N GLY A 367 -11.57 17.84 -2.07
CA GLY A 367 -11.45 19.30 -1.98
C GLY A 367 -10.71 19.69 -0.71
N TYR A 368 -11.38 20.38 0.20
CA TYR A 368 -10.82 20.84 1.48
C TYR A 368 -11.40 20.06 2.66
N TYR A 369 -10.67 19.99 3.77
CA TYR A 369 -11.15 19.29 4.96
C TYR A 369 -12.41 19.93 5.57
N GLY A 370 -12.64 21.22 5.32
CA GLY A 370 -13.84 21.95 5.74
C GLY A 370 -15.09 21.69 4.88
N ASP A 371 -14.94 21.03 3.74
CA ASP A 371 -16.06 20.73 2.85
C ASP A 371 -16.96 19.63 3.44
N GLU A 372 -18.24 19.65 3.07
CA GLU A 372 -19.18 18.62 3.48
C GLU A 372 -18.84 17.27 2.82
N THR A 373 -19.03 16.17 3.58
CA THR A 373 -18.86 14.83 3.02
C THR A 373 -20.06 14.48 2.14
N ILE A 374 -19.81 14.00 0.93
CA ILE A 374 -20.85 13.56 0.00
C ILE A 374 -21.17 12.08 0.24
N THR A 375 -22.46 11.73 0.30
CA THR A 375 -22.91 10.34 0.40
C THR A 375 -23.77 9.95 -0.79
N ILE A 376 -23.43 8.82 -1.43
CA ILE A 376 -24.20 8.23 -2.52
C ILE A 376 -24.63 6.82 -2.11
N THR A 377 -25.92 6.51 -2.26
CA THR A 377 -26.48 5.16 -2.09
C THR A 377 -26.84 4.64 -3.47
N LEU A 378 -26.06 3.67 -3.95
CA LEU A 378 -26.10 3.20 -5.34
C LEU A 378 -27.48 2.67 -5.79
N PRO A 379 -28.25 1.92 -4.97
CA PRO A 379 -29.62 1.49 -5.31
C PRO A 379 -30.54 2.61 -5.79
N ASN A 380 -30.41 3.83 -5.25
CA ASN A 380 -31.24 4.99 -5.61
C ASN A 380 -31.06 5.45 -7.08
N TYR A 381 -30.04 4.93 -7.78
CA TYR A 381 -29.69 5.30 -9.14
C TYR A 381 -29.87 4.15 -10.16
N ILE A 382 -30.17 2.94 -9.69
CA ILE A 382 -30.28 1.74 -10.55
C ILE A 382 -31.73 1.25 -10.62
N GLU A 383 -32.48 1.33 -9.51
CA GLU A 383 -33.81 0.71 -9.38
C GLU A 383 -34.96 1.59 -9.90
N LYS A 384 -34.81 2.20 -11.08
CA LYS A 384 -35.91 2.97 -11.73
C LYS A 384 -36.68 2.17 -12.77
#